data_AF-A0A7V5CHQ2-F1
#
_entry.id   AF-A0A7V5CHQ2-F1
#
_cell.length_a   1.000
_cell.length_b   1.000
_cell.length_c   1.000
_cell.angle_alpha   90.00
_cell.angle_beta   90.00
_cell.angle_gamma   90.00
#
_symmetry.space_group_name_H-M   'P 1'
#
loop_
_entity.id
_entity.type
_entity.pdbx_description
1 polymer ?
#
loop_
_entity_poly.entity_id
_entity_poly.type
_entity_poly.pdbx_seq_one_letter_code
_entity_poly.pdbx_strand_id
1 'polypeptide(L)'
;MIEHREIKNLVAEWGLREDVIEKDYVIGWVLWGIGSDPDLSAHWAFKGGTSLKKCYVETWRFSEDLDFTVVPGGPDKPETIEPIIKRILDRIHEEAGIDFSIKSPAFKYNEQYLYTEGSVYYRGPRNAPNPARIKLDISGSEKIARPTVLRPIAHSYSDSLPGKAKVRCYAFEEVFAEKLRAMGERCRPRDLYDIVLLFRRRDLQSAPQLIKSILEEKCNSKGVPIPTLEAIQNSSNKPELVSEWENMLGHQLQTLPPFEDFWNELPNIFDWLNGVLASPKFASIAVGADEDLSWSPPPTIWQWGMGIPLESIRFAAVNHLCVELGYGRSVRLIEPYSLRRTKDGNLILHAIKVETQEGRTYRVDRIESIKVTTRVFKPRYEIEFSPSGTIQAPPTARKSGFSSFGGYSLMGRPHRSITRTMATNPFGMKYVFQCGICMKKFTKTKYDANLREHKNSWGMSCPGKTGYFIGNK
;
A
#
# COMPACT_ATOMS: atom_id res chain seq x y z
N MET A 1 -20.03 4.65 -12.34
CA MET A 1 -19.43 5.69 -11.48
C MET A 1 -20.09 5.65 -10.11
N ILE A 2 -19.35 5.92 -9.03
CA ILE A 2 -19.96 6.25 -7.73
C ILE A 2 -20.81 7.53 -7.80
N GLU A 3 -21.76 7.68 -6.89
CA GLU A 3 -22.60 8.88 -6.78
C GLU A 3 -21.88 10.01 -6.01
N HIS A 4 -22.18 11.28 -6.31
CA HIS A 4 -21.72 12.42 -5.48
C HIS A 4 -22.15 12.28 -4.01
N ARG A 5 -23.31 11.66 -3.75
CA ARG A 5 -23.79 11.37 -2.40
C ARG A 5 -22.83 10.46 -1.62
N GLU A 6 -22.23 9.49 -2.28
CA GLU A 6 -21.23 8.62 -1.65
C GLU A 6 -20.00 9.43 -1.24
N ILE A 7 -19.49 10.30 -2.12
CA ILE A 7 -18.39 11.22 -1.79
C ILE A 7 -18.72 12.05 -0.55
N LYS A 8 -19.93 12.62 -0.47
CA LYS A 8 -20.37 13.39 0.71
C LYS A 8 -20.39 12.56 1.99
N ASN A 9 -20.81 11.30 1.92
CA ASN A 9 -20.75 10.40 3.07
C ASN A 9 -19.30 10.09 3.47
N LEU A 10 -18.42 9.88 2.50
CA LEU A 10 -16.99 9.64 2.74
C LEU A 10 -16.28 10.87 3.31
N VAL A 11 -16.73 12.11 3.03
CA VAL A 11 -16.21 13.32 3.71
C VAL A 11 -16.36 13.19 5.23
N ALA A 12 -17.55 12.79 5.68
CA ALA A 12 -17.84 12.64 7.10
C ALA A 12 -17.06 11.48 7.74
N GLU A 13 -16.82 10.41 6.97
CA GLU A 13 -16.15 9.20 7.49
C GLU A 13 -14.62 9.30 7.46
N TRP A 14 -14.08 9.94 6.43
CA TRP A 14 -12.63 10.03 6.21
C TRP A 14 -12.05 11.36 6.70
N GLY A 15 -12.87 12.38 6.93
CA GLY A 15 -12.42 13.71 7.36
C GLY A 15 -11.67 14.47 6.26
N LEU A 16 -12.04 14.23 5.01
CA LEU A 16 -11.31 14.70 3.82
C LEU A 16 -12.21 15.58 2.94
N ARG A 17 -11.61 16.51 2.19
CA ARG A 17 -12.40 17.33 1.24
C ARG A 17 -12.91 16.48 0.07
N GLU A 18 -14.09 16.84 -0.43
CA GLU A 18 -14.74 16.13 -1.54
C GLU A 18 -13.85 16.04 -2.80
N ASP A 19 -13.09 17.10 -3.15
CA ASP A 19 -12.23 17.14 -4.33
C ASP A 19 -11.10 16.12 -4.25
N VAL A 20 -10.60 15.88 -3.05
CA VAL A 20 -9.52 14.94 -2.79
C VAL A 20 -10.03 13.50 -2.83
N ILE A 21 -11.21 13.24 -2.27
CA ILE A 21 -11.87 11.93 -2.33
C ILE A 21 -12.18 11.54 -3.77
N GLU A 22 -12.73 12.48 -4.55
CA GLU A 22 -12.98 12.29 -5.99
C GLU A 22 -11.68 11.99 -6.75
N LYS A 23 -10.61 12.75 -6.49
CA LYS A 23 -9.35 12.55 -7.19
C LYS A 23 -8.72 11.20 -6.85
N ASP A 24 -8.79 10.75 -5.60
CA ASP A 24 -8.32 9.42 -5.21
C ASP A 24 -9.11 8.28 -5.90
N TYR A 25 -10.42 8.47 -6.08
CA TYR A 25 -11.29 7.56 -6.83
C TYR A 25 -10.87 7.48 -8.30
N VAL A 26 -10.72 8.62 -8.98
CA VAL A 26 -10.32 8.66 -10.39
C VAL A 26 -8.90 8.14 -10.59
N ILE A 27 -7.98 8.38 -9.64
CA ILE A 27 -6.64 7.77 -9.66
C ILE A 27 -6.73 6.23 -9.67
N GLY A 28 -7.65 5.64 -8.90
CA GLY A 28 -7.86 4.19 -8.90
C GLY A 28 -8.19 3.65 -10.29
N TRP A 29 -9.10 4.33 -10.99
CA TRP A 29 -9.50 4.03 -12.36
C TRP A 29 -8.39 4.25 -13.39
N VAL A 30 -7.64 5.35 -13.29
CA VAL A 30 -6.49 5.62 -14.18
C VAL A 30 -5.40 4.56 -13.99
N LEU A 31 -5.09 4.18 -12.73
CA LEU A 31 -4.13 3.12 -12.43
C LEU A 31 -4.60 1.75 -12.94
N TRP A 32 -5.90 1.45 -12.85
CA TRP A 32 -6.47 0.24 -13.43
C TRP A 32 -6.31 0.24 -14.96
N GLY A 33 -6.58 1.38 -15.60
CA GLY A 33 -6.40 1.57 -17.03
C GLY A 33 -4.96 1.31 -17.48
N ILE A 34 -3.99 1.93 -16.81
CA ILE A 34 -2.55 1.74 -17.07
C ILE A 34 -2.13 0.28 -16.78
N GLY A 35 -2.57 -0.28 -15.65
CA GLY A 35 -2.21 -1.62 -15.21
C GLY A 35 -2.82 -2.76 -16.04
N SER A 36 -3.84 -2.47 -16.83
CA SER A 36 -4.52 -3.44 -17.71
C SER A 36 -4.27 -3.21 -19.21
N ASP A 37 -3.54 -2.16 -19.58
CA ASP A 37 -3.13 -1.94 -20.97
C ASP A 37 -1.82 -2.70 -21.28
N PRO A 38 -1.75 -3.50 -22.37
CA PRO A 38 -0.57 -4.33 -22.65
C PRO A 38 0.68 -3.51 -22.95
N ASP A 39 0.56 -2.29 -23.48
CA ASP A 39 1.70 -1.46 -23.85
C ASP A 39 2.32 -0.79 -22.62
N LEU A 40 1.52 -0.50 -21.58
CA LEU A 40 2.01 0.15 -20.35
C LEU A 40 2.23 -0.83 -19.18
N SER A 41 1.38 -1.83 -18.98
CA SER A 41 1.41 -2.69 -17.79
C SER A 41 2.72 -3.47 -17.59
N ALA A 42 3.38 -3.84 -18.70
CA ALA A 42 4.69 -4.47 -18.68
C ALA A 42 5.83 -3.46 -18.53
N HIS A 43 5.60 -2.22 -18.93
CA HIS A 43 6.66 -1.25 -19.18
C HIS A 43 6.74 -0.07 -18.22
N TRP A 44 5.66 0.26 -17.52
CA TRP A 44 5.62 1.34 -16.55
C TRP A 44 5.63 0.79 -15.14
N ALA A 45 6.57 1.26 -14.34
CA ALA A 45 6.72 0.91 -12.94
C ALA A 45 6.30 2.08 -12.06
N PHE A 46 5.16 1.95 -11.39
CA PHE A 46 4.59 2.95 -10.51
C PHE A 46 5.41 3.13 -9.22
N LYS A 47 5.69 4.37 -8.85
CA LYS A 47 6.52 4.73 -7.69
C LYS A 47 5.97 5.98 -6.96
N GLY A 48 6.75 6.50 -6.02
CA GLY A 48 6.39 7.72 -5.28
C GLY A 48 5.34 7.50 -4.18
N GLY A 49 4.79 8.61 -3.67
CA GLY A 49 3.86 8.61 -2.53
C GLY A 49 2.53 7.95 -2.85
N THR A 50 1.99 8.20 -4.05
CA THR A 50 0.71 7.61 -4.48
C THR A 50 0.81 6.09 -4.65
N SER A 51 1.99 5.57 -5.03
CA SER A 51 2.26 4.12 -5.09
C SER A 51 2.24 3.46 -3.71
N LEU A 52 2.81 4.11 -2.68
CA LEU A 52 2.67 3.63 -1.30
C LEU A 52 1.20 3.54 -0.90
N LYS A 53 0.45 4.63 -1.09
CA LYS A 53 -0.97 4.71 -0.72
C LYS A 53 -1.82 3.63 -1.41
N LYS A 54 -1.67 3.49 -2.73
CA LYS A 54 -2.54 2.62 -3.54
C LYS A 54 -2.11 1.15 -3.53
N CYS A 55 -0.85 0.82 -3.25
CA CYS A 55 -0.34 -0.55 -3.40
C CYS A 55 0.14 -1.21 -2.10
N TYR A 56 0.37 -0.43 -1.03
CA TYR A 56 1.00 -0.92 0.18
C TYR A 56 0.21 -0.58 1.44
N VAL A 57 0.12 0.70 1.78
CA VAL A 57 -0.34 1.15 3.10
C VAL A 57 -0.94 2.55 3.01
N GLU A 58 -1.90 2.86 3.87
CA GLU A 58 -2.37 4.24 3.99
C GLU A 58 -1.22 5.15 4.48
N THR A 59 -0.98 6.23 3.72
CA THR A 59 0.03 7.23 4.06
C THR A 59 -0.56 8.45 4.74
N TRP A 60 -1.89 8.55 4.85
CA TRP A 60 -2.64 9.56 5.61
C TRP A 60 -2.51 11.02 5.15
N ARG A 61 -1.45 11.36 4.42
CA ARG A 61 -1.35 12.57 3.61
C ARG A 61 -1.75 12.30 2.18
N PHE A 62 -2.27 13.33 1.55
CA PHE A 62 -2.63 13.27 0.14
C PHE A 62 -1.44 13.39 -0.80
N SER A 63 -1.44 12.49 -1.78
CA SER A 63 -0.57 12.52 -2.95
C SER A 63 -1.47 12.30 -4.15
N GLU A 64 -1.36 13.19 -5.13
CA GLU A 64 -2.30 13.27 -6.24
C GLU A 64 -1.64 13.10 -7.61
N ASP A 65 -0.30 13.03 -7.62
CA ASP A 65 0.52 12.85 -8.82
C ASP A 65 0.83 11.36 -9.03
N LEU A 66 0.98 10.94 -10.28
CA LEU A 66 1.33 9.58 -10.63
C LEU A 66 2.75 9.52 -11.20
N ASP A 67 3.68 9.02 -10.40
CA ASP A 67 5.08 8.86 -10.80
C ASP A 67 5.35 7.47 -11.38
N PHE A 68 5.90 7.40 -12.58
CA PHE A 68 6.30 6.16 -13.23
C PHE A 68 7.76 6.19 -13.64
N THR A 69 8.38 5.02 -13.63
CA THR A 69 9.63 4.77 -14.33
C THR A 69 9.37 3.80 -15.48
N VAL A 70 9.88 4.15 -16.66
CA VAL A 70 9.79 3.32 -17.86
C VAL A 70 10.89 2.27 -17.81
N VAL A 71 10.53 0.99 -17.87
CA VAL A 71 11.51 -0.09 -18.03
C VAL A 71 12.04 -0.10 -19.48
N PRO A 72 13.23 -0.65 -19.74
CA PRO A 72 13.81 -0.65 -21.08
C PRO A 72 12.85 -1.17 -22.17
N GLY A 73 12.68 -0.39 -23.23
CA GLY A 73 11.79 -0.71 -24.36
C GLY A 73 10.35 -0.22 -24.22
N GLY A 74 9.98 0.41 -23.11
CA GLY A 74 8.66 1.00 -22.90
C GLY A 74 8.46 2.35 -23.59
N PRO A 75 7.19 2.79 -23.76
CA PRO A 75 6.88 4.11 -24.29
C PRO A 75 7.21 5.21 -23.26
N ASP A 76 8.07 6.14 -23.65
CA ASP A 76 8.51 7.28 -22.83
C ASP A 76 8.26 8.64 -23.50
N LYS A 77 7.93 8.67 -24.81
CA LYS A 77 7.74 9.91 -25.59
C LYS A 77 6.26 10.22 -25.89
N PRO A 78 5.87 11.51 -25.96
CA PRO A 78 4.50 11.96 -26.22
C PRO A 78 3.81 11.25 -27.41
N GLU A 79 4.53 11.08 -28.53
CA GLU A 79 3.97 10.50 -29.77
C GLU A 79 3.53 9.04 -29.58
N THR A 80 4.16 8.33 -28.64
CA THR A 80 3.83 6.95 -28.28
C THR A 80 2.85 6.89 -27.12
N ILE A 81 2.98 7.77 -26.13
CA ILE A 81 2.19 7.76 -24.89
C ILE A 81 0.77 8.26 -25.15
N GLU A 82 0.60 9.35 -25.89
CA GLU A 82 -0.69 10.02 -26.02
C GLU A 82 -1.78 9.12 -26.63
N PRO A 83 -1.53 8.37 -27.73
CA PRO A 83 -2.53 7.45 -28.29
C PRO A 83 -2.93 6.34 -27.32
N ILE A 84 -1.97 5.80 -26.56
CA ILE A 84 -2.21 4.74 -25.57
C ILE A 84 -3.06 5.29 -24.43
N ILE A 85 -2.72 6.47 -23.90
CA ILE A 85 -3.48 7.09 -22.82
C ILE A 85 -4.90 7.43 -23.28
N LYS A 86 -5.11 7.99 -24.49
CA LYS A 86 -6.46 8.24 -25.01
C LYS A 86 -7.33 6.98 -25.01
N ARG A 87 -6.82 5.88 -25.57
CA ARG A 87 -7.50 4.57 -25.55
C ARG A 87 -7.83 4.10 -24.13
N ILE A 88 -6.90 4.29 -23.18
CA ILE A 88 -7.14 3.96 -21.78
C ILE A 88 -8.27 4.81 -21.19
N LEU A 89 -8.28 6.12 -21.45
CA LEU A 89 -9.32 7.03 -20.95
C LEU A 89 -10.69 6.71 -21.54
N ASP A 90 -10.76 6.37 -22.83
CA ASP A 90 -11.99 5.92 -23.48
C ASP A 90 -12.56 4.66 -22.81
N ARG A 91 -11.70 3.67 -22.54
CA ARG A 91 -12.11 2.45 -21.83
C ARG A 91 -12.56 2.73 -20.39
N ILE A 92 -11.90 3.65 -19.69
CA ILE A 92 -12.35 4.05 -18.34
C ILE A 92 -13.70 4.77 -18.43
N HIS A 93 -13.92 5.59 -19.45
CA HIS A 93 -15.22 6.23 -19.67
C HIS A 93 -16.33 5.17 -19.87
N GLU A 94 -16.08 4.13 -20.67
CA GLU A 94 -17.03 3.03 -20.89
C GLU A 94 -17.36 2.25 -19.60
N GLU A 95 -16.35 1.94 -18.78
CA GLU A 95 -16.52 1.12 -17.57
C GLU A 95 -17.07 1.93 -16.38
N ALA A 96 -16.61 3.16 -16.22
CA ALA A 96 -16.84 3.96 -15.03
C ALA A 96 -17.75 5.17 -15.27
N GLY A 97 -17.93 5.64 -16.50
CA GLY A 97 -18.69 6.85 -16.82
C GLY A 97 -17.98 8.18 -16.48
N ILE A 98 -16.67 8.15 -16.21
CA ILE A 98 -15.88 9.37 -15.93
C ILE A 98 -15.63 10.10 -17.26
N ASP A 99 -15.89 11.41 -17.31
CA ASP A 99 -15.73 12.19 -18.53
C ASP A 99 -14.30 12.75 -18.67
N PHE A 100 -13.55 12.23 -19.63
CA PHE A 100 -12.22 12.71 -20.02
C PHE A 100 -12.22 13.54 -21.31
N SER A 101 -13.38 13.73 -21.94
CA SER A 101 -13.52 14.42 -23.24
C SER A 101 -13.43 15.94 -23.12
N ILE A 102 -13.61 16.48 -21.91
CA ILE A 102 -13.58 17.92 -21.63
C ILE A 102 -12.29 18.63 -22.05
N LYS A 103 -11.17 17.91 -22.08
CA LYS A 103 -9.87 18.41 -22.52
C LYS A 103 -8.94 17.24 -22.81
N SER A 104 -8.32 17.24 -23.99
CA SER A 104 -7.33 16.24 -24.38
C SER A 104 -6.19 16.14 -23.37
N PRO A 105 -5.65 14.93 -23.13
CA PRO A 105 -4.44 14.79 -22.33
C PRO A 105 -3.28 15.52 -23.00
N ALA A 106 -2.35 16.04 -22.20
CA ALA A 106 -1.21 16.81 -22.68
C ALA A 106 0.10 16.19 -22.18
N PHE A 107 1.08 16.06 -23.06
CA PHE A 107 2.39 15.50 -22.75
C PHE A 107 3.51 16.41 -23.24
N LYS A 108 4.56 16.54 -22.43
CA LYS A 108 5.76 17.32 -22.75
C LYS A 108 7.00 16.50 -22.42
N TYR A 109 7.82 16.24 -23.43
CA TYR A 109 9.10 15.56 -23.26
C TYR A 109 10.22 16.54 -22.93
N ASN A 110 11.15 16.10 -22.11
CA ASN A 110 12.42 16.73 -21.85
C ASN A 110 13.54 15.77 -22.24
N GLU A 111 14.22 16.08 -23.36
CA GLU A 111 15.30 15.24 -23.91
C GLU A 111 16.51 15.17 -22.97
N GLN A 112 16.84 16.26 -22.26
CA GLN A 112 18.02 16.32 -21.40
C GLN A 112 17.91 15.34 -20.21
N TYR A 113 16.71 15.18 -19.66
CA TYR A 113 16.48 14.32 -18.50
C TYR A 113 15.82 12.98 -18.84
N LEU A 114 15.49 12.75 -20.12
CA LEU A 114 14.72 11.60 -20.61
C LEU A 114 13.43 11.42 -19.78
N TYR A 115 12.61 12.48 -19.78
CA TYR A 115 11.50 12.63 -18.86
C TYR A 115 10.28 13.21 -19.56
N THR A 116 9.09 12.63 -19.34
CA THR A 116 7.83 13.14 -19.85
C THR A 116 6.91 13.58 -18.72
N GLU A 117 6.47 14.83 -18.79
CA GLU A 117 5.37 15.34 -17.98
C GLU A 117 4.06 15.13 -18.72
N GLY A 118 3.11 14.45 -18.09
CA GLY A 118 1.77 14.21 -18.61
C GLY A 118 0.70 14.88 -17.76
N SER A 119 -0.46 15.15 -18.35
CA SER A 119 -1.63 15.62 -17.64
C SER A 119 -2.90 15.05 -18.26
N VAL A 120 -3.71 14.42 -17.42
CA VAL A 120 -5.04 13.90 -17.76
C VAL A 120 -6.07 14.80 -17.08
N TYR A 121 -7.09 15.21 -17.84
CA TYR A 121 -8.16 16.09 -17.36
C TYR A 121 -9.46 15.32 -17.30
N TYR A 122 -10.24 15.53 -16.24
CA TYR A 122 -11.48 14.79 -16.04
C TYR A 122 -12.57 15.62 -15.35
N ARG A 123 -13.81 15.20 -15.56
CA ARG A 123 -14.99 15.61 -14.81
C ARG A 123 -15.58 14.36 -14.17
N GLY A 124 -15.47 14.31 -12.84
CA GLY A 124 -15.86 13.16 -12.04
C GLY A 124 -17.27 13.27 -11.42
N PRO A 125 -17.58 12.42 -10.44
CA PRO A 125 -18.88 12.36 -9.79
C PRO A 125 -19.41 13.67 -9.19
N ARG A 126 -18.53 14.57 -8.72
CA ARG A 126 -18.89 15.91 -8.22
C ARG A 126 -19.43 16.83 -9.32
N ASN A 127 -19.18 16.50 -10.58
CA ASN A 127 -19.57 17.29 -11.74
C ASN A 127 -19.12 18.76 -11.62
N ALA A 128 -17.88 18.97 -11.16
CA ALA A 128 -17.34 20.32 -10.96
C ALA A 128 -17.30 21.09 -12.30
N PRO A 129 -17.52 22.42 -12.28
CA PRO A 129 -17.58 23.22 -13.51
C PRO A 129 -16.25 23.19 -14.27
N ASN A 130 -15.14 23.32 -13.54
CA ASN A 130 -13.79 23.25 -14.09
C ASN A 130 -13.25 21.82 -14.08
N PRO A 131 -12.54 21.39 -15.15
CA PRO A 131 -11.82 20.12 -15.18
C PRO A 131 -10.88 19.97 -13.99
N ALA A 132 -10.94 18.83 -13.32
CA ALA A 132 -9.86 18.41 -12.45
C ALA A 132 -8.72 17.82 -13.29
N ARG A 133 -7.51 17.78 -12.72
CA ARG A 133 -6.28 17.34 -13.42
C ARG A 133 -5.53 16.31 -12.58
N ILE A 134 -5.10 15.22 -13.20
CA ILE A 134 -4.13 14.26 -12.68
C ILE A 134 -2.81 14.49 -13.42
N LYS A 135 -1.72 14.69 -12.69
CA LYS A 135 -0.37 14.81 -13.26
C LYS A 135 0.25 13.43 -13.39
N LEU A 136 0.95 13.19 -14.49
CA LEU A 136 1.78 12.02 -14.69
C LEU A 136 3.22 12.47 -14.84
N ASP A 137 4.13 11.83 -14.11
CA ASP A 137 5.55 12.13 -14.15
C ASP A 137 6.29 10.84 -14.55
N ILE A 138 6.81 10.80 -15.78
CA ILE A 138 7.27 9.56 -16.43
C ILE A 138 8.77 9.67 -16.69
N SER A 139 9.57 8.88 -15.98
CA SER A 139 11.03 8.89 -16.10
C SER A 139 11.54 7.72 -16.94
N GLY A 140 12.28 8.00 -18.01
CA GLY A 140 12.94 6.99 -18.85
C GLY A 140 14.39 6.67 -18.45
N SER A 141 14.98 7.45 -17.53
CA SER A 141 16.39 7.32 -17.12
C SER A 141 16.59 6.79 -15.69
N GLU A 142 15.51 6.67 -14.90
CA GLU A 142 15.61 6.21 -13.52
C GLU A 142 16.00 4.73 -13.44
N LYS A 143 17.06 4.43 -12.69
CA LYS A 143 17.49 3.05 -12.45
C LYS A 143 16.55 2.39 -11.44
N ILE A 144 15.93 1.27 -11.81
CA ILE A 144 15.18 0.42 -10.88
C ILE A 144 16.17 -0.55 -10.21
N ALA A 145 16.28 -0.48 -8.88
CA ALA A 145 17.27 -1.24 -8.11
C ALA A 145 16.81 -2.68 -7.85
N ARG A 146 15.51 -2.92 -7.73
CA ARG A 146 14.94 -4.25 -7.45
C ARG A 146 13.88 -4.64 -8.49
N PRO A 147 13.60 -5.94 -8.66
CA PRO A 147 12.53 -6.37 -9.55
C PRO A 147 11.20 -5.71 -9.18
N THR A 148 10.51 -5.16 -10.19
CA THR A 148 9.17 -4.60 -9.99
C THR A 148 8.18 -5.70 -9.62
N VAL A 149 7.14 -5.32 -8.87
CA VAL A 149 6.11 -6.23 -8.37
C VAL A 149 4.74 -5.83 -8.90
N LEU A 150 3.85 -6.82 -9.06
CA LEU A 150 2.44 -6.56 -9.38
C LEU A 150 1.64 -6.52 -8.09
N ARG A 151 1.02 -5.38 -7.79
CA ARG A 151 0.22 -5.18 -6.57
C ARG A 151 -1.22 -4.86 -6.90
N PRO A 152 -2.19 -5.35 -6.10
CA PRO A 152 -3.58 -4.90 -6.22
C PRO A 152 -3.68 -3.40 -5.94
N ILE A 153 -4.59 -2.73 -6.64
CA ILE A 153 -4.87 -1.30 -6.46
C ILE A 153 -5.92 -1.17 -5.36
N ALA A 154 -5.63 -0.39 -4.32
CA ALA A 154 -6.58 -0.05 -3.28
C ALA A 154 -7.69 0.86 -3.84
N HIS A 155 -8.92 0.37 -3.77
CA HIS A 155 -10.12 1.01 -4.30
C HIS A 155 -11.29 0.74 -3.36
N SER A 156 -11.35 1.50 -2.27
CA SER A 156 -12.33 1.33 -1.20
C SER A 156 -13.58 2.18 -1.44
N TYR A 157 -14.22 1.95 -2.58
CA TYR A 157 -15.45 2.61 -3.02
C TYR A 157 -16.55 1.57 -3.26
N SER A 158 -17.79 2.01 -3.42
CA SER A 158 -18.92 1.10 -3.62
C SER A 158 -18.88 0.32 -4.94
N ASP A 159 -18.21 0.87 -5.96
CA ASP A 159 -17.93 0.18 -7.21
C ASP A 159 -16.62 -0.62 -7.15
N SER A 160 -16.38 -1.45 -8.18
CA SER A 160 -15.22 -2.31 -8.25
C SER A 160 -14.46 -2.12 -9.55
N LEU A 161 -13.13 -2.04 -9.46
CA LEU A 161 -12.25 -2.06 -10.62
C LEU A 161 -12.35 -3.43 -11.33
N PRO A 162 -12.51 -3.49 -12.67
CA PRO A 162 -12.67 -4.74 -13.38
C PRO A 162 -11.47 -5.70 -13.27
N GLY A 163 -11.76 -7.00 -13.18
CA GLY A 163 -10.75 -8.06 -13.19
C GLY A 163 -9.80 -8.04 -11.99
N LYS A 164 -8.60 -8.59 -12.16
CA LYS A 164 -7.53 -8.50 -11.14
C LYS A 164 -6.85 -7.15 -11.28
N ALA A 165 -7.49 -6.09 -10.81
CA ALA A 165 -7.02 -4.70 -10.84
C ALA A 165 -5.66 -4.55 -10.14
N LYS A 166 -4.59 -4.73 -10.91
CA LYS A 166 -3.21 -4.70 -10.44
C LYS A 166 -2.41 -3.71 -11.26
N VAL A 167 -1.42 -3.11 -10.64
CA VAL A 167 -0.44 -2.24 -11.30
C VAL A 167 0.96 -2.73 -10.99
N ARG A 168 1.87 -2.57 -11.96
CA ARG A 168 3.30 -2.80 -11.75
C ARG A 168 3.86 -1.63 -10.98
N CYS A 169 4.51 -1.90 -9.85
CA CYS A 169 5.11 -0.87 -9.02
C CYS A 169 6.48 -1.30 -8.48
N TYR A 170 7.19 -0.34 -7.91
CA TYR A 170 8.42 -0.59 -7.18
C TYR A 170 8.15 -1.48 -5.97
N ALA A 171 9.14 -2.29 -5.59
CA ALA A 171 9.12 -2.98 -4.31
C ALA A 171 9.08 -1.95 -3.16
N PHE A 172 8.44 -2.31 -2.04
CA PHE A 172 8.27 -1.41 -0.90
C PHE A 172 9.59 -0.80 -0.43
N GLU A 173 10.62 -1.64 -0.30
CA GLU A 173 11.94 -1.29 0.20
C GLU A 173 12.61 -0.25 -0.68
N GLU A 174 12.37 -0.30 -1.99
CA GLU A 174 12.90 0.67 -2.94
C GLU A 174 12.18 2.00 -2.86
N VAL A 175 10.85 2.01 -2.67
CA VAL A 175 10.11 3.27 -2.46
C VAL A 175 10.54 3.93 -1.15
N PHE A 176 10.74 3.16 -0.08
CA PHE A 176 11.23 3.70 1.19
C PHE A 176 12.67 4.25 1.05
N ALA A 177 13.56 3.52 0.39
CA ALA A 177 14.91 4.02 0.09
C ALA A 177 14.88 5.33 -0.72
N GLU A 178 13.98 5.48 -1.70
CA GLU A 178 13.83 6.73 -2.45
C GLU A 178 13.35 7.90 -1.58
N LYS A 179 12.51 7.64 -0.57
CA LYS A 179 12.08 8.66 0.40
C LYS A 179 13.22 9.11 1.31
N LEU A 180 14.04 8.17 1.80
CA LEU A 180 15.24 8.50 2.57
C LEU A 180 16.23 9.33 1.75
N ARG A 181 16.45 8.97 0.48
CA ARG A 181 17.28 9.76 -0.45
C ARG A 181 16.72 11.17 -0.63
N ALA A 182 15.42 11.30 -0.93
CA ALA A 182 14.77 12.59 -1.14
C ALA A 182 14.87 13.50 0.09
N MET A 183 14.71 12.93 1.29
CA MET A 183 14.92 13.66 2.54
C MET A 183 16.33 14.23 2.65
N GLY A 184 17.37 13.43 2.34
CA GLY A 184 18.75 13.89 2.36
C GLY A 184 19.09 14.97 1.33
N GLU A 185 18.49 14.91 0.14
CA GLU A 185 18.74 15.89 -0.93
C GLU A 185 17.98 17.20 -0.75
N ARG A 186 16.68 17.11 -0.45
CA ARG A 186 15.76 18.25 -0.53
C ARG A 186 15.30 18.74 0.83
N CYS A 187 15.34 17.90 1.87
CA CYS A 187 14.92 18.23 3.24
C CYS A 187 13.52 18.88 3.27
N ARG A 188 12.50 18.22 2.71
CA ARG A 188 11.13 18.77 2.64
C ARG A 188 10.21 18.15 3.69
N PRO A 189 9.20 18.89 4.20
CA PRO A 189 8.22 18.38 5.18
C PRO A 189 7.57 17.04 4.82
N ARG A 190 7.19 16.86 3.55
CA ARG A 190 6.56 15.61 3.07
C ARG A 190 7.50 14.42 3.14
N ASP A 191 8.78 14.63 2.88
CA ASP A 191 9.78 13.55 2.93
C ASP A 191 10.02 13.14 4.39
N LEU A 192 10.16 14.10 5.31
CA LEU A 192 10.26 13.83 6.75
C LEU A 192 9.02 13.07 7.26
N TYR A 193 7.83 13.55 6.90
CA TYR A 193 6.57 12.90 7.25
C TYR A 193 6.53 11.44 6.78
N ASP A 194 6.83 11.22 5.50
CA ASP A 194 6.81 9.88 4.91
C ASP A 194 7.79 8.92 5.59
N ILE A 195 9.06 9.31 5.78
CA ILE A 195 10.06 8.40 6.33
C ILE A 195 9.75 8.03 7.79
N VAL A 196 9.23 8.97 8.58
CA VAL A 196 8.83 8.71 9.97
C VAL A 196 7.60 7.82 9.99
N LEU A 197 6.62 8.06 9.12
CA LEU A 197 5.42 7.23 9.03
C LEU A 197 5.76 5.79 8.64
N LEU A 198 6.60 5.62 7.61
CA LEU A 198 7.06 4.30 7.16
C LEU A 198 7.92 3.62 8.22
N PHE A 199 8.75 4.37 8.95
CA PHE A 199 9.49 3.82 10.07
C PHE A 199 8.54 3.37 11.19
N ARG A 200 7.53 4.14 11.57
CA ARG A 200 6.57 3.76 12.63
C ARG A 200 5.81 2.45 12.31
N ARG A 201 5.73 2.07 11.03
CA ARG A 201 5.15 0.80 10.56
C ARG A 201 6.09 -0.38 10.80
N ARG A 202 6.00 -0.94 12.01
CA ARG A 202 6.84 -2.06 12.47
C ARG A 202 6.70 -3.33 11.64
N ASP A 203 5.53 -3.55 11.06
CA ASP A 203 5.26 -4.63 10.09
C ASP A 203 6.18 -4.56 8.87
N LEU A 204 6.74 -3.38 8.57
CA LEU A 204 7.58 -3.10 7.41
C LEU A 204 9.07 -2.93 7.78
N GLN A 205 9.41 -2.90 9.06
CA GLN A 205 10.79 -2.74 9.55
C GLN A 205 11.67 -4.01 9.40
N SER A 206 11.23 -5.02 8.66
CA SER A 206 11.88 -6.34 8.63
C SER A 206 13.20 -6.40 7.84
N ALA A 207 13.53 -5.35 7.06
CA ALA A 207 14.67 -5.38 6.13
C ALA A 207 15.53 -4.09 6.09
N PRO A 208 16.04 -3.58 7.24
CA PRO A 208 16.84 -2.34 7.28
C PRO A 208 18.06 -2.39 6.36
N GLN A 209 18.80 -3.52 6.38
CA GLN A 209 20.00 -3.68 5.56
C GLN A 209 19.69 -3.72 4.05
N LEU A 210 18.53 -4.27 3.67
CA LEU A 210 18.08 -4.25 2.27
C LEU A 210 17.77 -2.81 1.85
N ILE A 211 17.01 -2.06 2.66
CA ILE A 211 16.67 -0.66 2.39
C ILE A 211 17.95 0.19 2.29
N LYS A 212 18.91 0.00 3.21
CA LYS A 212 20.21 0.66 3.18
C LYS A 212 20.97 0.36 1.88
N SER A 213 21.05 -0.91 1.47
CA SER A 213 21.73 -1.29 0.21
C SER A 213 21.08 -0.65 -1.03
N ILE A 214 19.74 -0.51 -1.03
CA ILE A 214 19.02 0.12 -2.14
C ILE A 214 19.27 1.63 -2.13
N LEU A 215 19.25 2.26 -0.95
CA LEU A 215 19.57 3.67 -0.78
C LEU A 215 20.97 3.99 -1.34
N GLU A 216 21.98 3.20 -0.97
CA GLU A 216 23.34 3.33 -1.48
C GLU A 216 23.40 3.19 -3.01
N GLU A 217 22.76 2.17 -3.57
CA GLU A 217 22.70 1.96 -5.02
C GLU A 217 22.03 3.13 -5.76
N LYS A 218 20.94 3.67 -5.21
CA LYS A 218 20.20 4.81 -5.76
C LYS A 218 21.02 6.09 -5.71
N CYS A 219 21.64 6.38 -4.56
CA CYS A 219 22.52 7.52 -4.38
C CYS A 219 23.69 7.48 -5.38
N ASN A 220 24.36 6.33 -5.50
CA ASN A 220 25.45 6.13 -6.44
C ASN A 220 25.00 6.33 -7.90
N SER A 221 23.81 5.84 -8.27
CA SER A 221 23.28 6.01 -9.63
C SER A 221 22.97 7.46 -9.99
N LYS A 222 22.67 8.30 -8.99
CA LYS A 222 22.36 9.73 -9.17
C LYS A 222 23.57 10.65 -8.91
N GLY A 223 24.69 10.10 -8.47
CA GLY A 223 25.89 10.87 -8.12
C GLY A 223 25.68 11.78 -6.89
N VAL A 224 24.81 11.38 -5.97
CA VAL A 224 24.49 12.14 -4.74
C VAL A 224 25.05 11.43 -3.51
N PRO A 225 25.40 12.16 -2.44
CA PRO A 225 25.86 11.54 -1.21
C PRO A 225 24.76 10.69 -0.56
N ILE A 226 25.18 9.63 0.14
CA ILE A 226 24.27 8.82 0.95
C ILE A 226 23.84 9.68 2.16
N PRO A 227 22.52 9.84 2.41
CA PRO A 227 22.04 10.63 3.54
C PRO A 227 22.55 10.07 4.88
N THR A 228 22.99 10.97 5.76
CA THR A 228 23.30 10.66 7.16
C THR A 228 22.48 11.57 8.08
N LEU A 229 22.31 11.15 9.34
CA LEU A 229 21.65 11.97 10.35
C LEU A 229 22.32 13.35 10.46
N GLU A 230 23.65 13.37 10.55
CA GLU A 230 24.44 14.60 10.66
C GLU A 230 24.22 15.52 9.45
N ALA A 231 24.24 14.98 8.23
CA ALA A 231 24.02 15.76 7.02
C ALA A 231 22.62 16.40 6.97
N ILE A 232 21.58 15.68 7.42
CA ILE A 232 20.21 16.21 7.49
C ILE A 232 20.10 17.26 8.60
N GLN A 233 20.67 17.02 9.78
CA GLN A 233 20.59 17.95 10.90
C GLN A 233 21.33 19.27 10.63
N ASN A 234 22.43 19.21 9.88
CA ASN A 234 23.26 20.34 9.49
C ASN A 234 22.88 20.91 8.10
N SER A 235 21.81 20.41 7.49
CA SER A 235 21.38 20.87 6.17
C SER A 235 20.99 22.36 6.19
N SER A 236 21.44 23.11 5.18
CA SER A 236 21.03 24.50 4.95
C SER A 236 19.51 24.66 4.75
N ASN A 237 18.82 23.58 4.38
CA ASN A 237 17.38 23.58 4.10
C ASN A 237 16.53 23.32 5.35
N LYS A 238 17.14 22.99 6.50
CA LYS A 238 16.40 22.73 7.75
C LYS A 238 15.50 23.90 8.18
N PRO A 239 15.92 25.19 8.13
CA PRO A 239 15.02 26.30 8.48
C PRO A 239 13.78 26.36 7.59
N GLU A 240 13.95 26.15 6.28
CA GLU A 240 12.85 26.10 5.31
C GLU A 240 11.92 24.91 5.59
N LEU A 241 12.47 23.74 5.96
CA LEU A 241 11.67 22.59 6.36
C LEU A 241 10.74 22.94 7.52
N VAL A 242 11.28 23.58 8.57
CA VAL A 242 10.50 23.95 9.76
C VAL A 242 9.43 24.97 9.40
N SER A 243 9.77 26.02 8.64
CA SER A 243 8.80 27.07 8.27
C SER A 243 7.70 26.54 7.36
N GLU A 244 8.00 25.57 6.50
CA GLU A 244 7.06 25.01 5.53
C GLU A 244 6.27 23.81 6.05
N TRP A 245 6.49 23.37 7.31
CA TRP A 245 5.82 22.21 7.88
C TRP A 245 4.29 22.34 7.81
N GLU A 246 3.75 23.46 8.30
CA GLU A 246 2.32 23.73 8.27
C GLU A 246 1.80 24.00 6.86
N ASN A 247 2.51 24.81 6.08
CA ASN A 247 2.12 25.18 4.73
C ASN A 247 1.97 23.96 3.81
N MET A 248 2.93 23.03 3.86
CA MET A 248 2.97 21.87 2.97
C MET A 248 2.10 20.70 3.40
N LEU A 249 1.86 20.52 4.71
CA LEU A 249 1.15 19.35 5.24
C LEU A 249 -0.23 19.67 5.84
N GLY A 250 -0.48 20.91 6.31
CA GLY A 250 -1.71 21.27 7.01
C GLY A 250 -2.98 21.05 6.20
N HIS A 251 -2.92 21.27 4.89
CA HIS A 251 -4.04 21.00 3.97
C HIS A 251 -4.08 19.54 3.45
N GLN A 252 -3.05 18.74 3.75
CA GLN A 252 -2.90 17.36 3.30
C GLN A 252 -3.27 16.33 4.36
N LEU A 253 -3.35 16.74 5.63
CA LEU A 253 -3.60 15.90 6.80
C LEU A 253 -4.90 16.32 7.49
N GLN A 254 -5.55 15.39 8.20
CA GLN A 254 -6.73 15.72 9.01
C GLN A 254 -6.38 16.63 10.20
N THR A 255 -5.23 16.39 10.82
CA THR A 255 -4.69 17.19 11.92
C THR A 255 -3.18 17.17 11.81
N LEU A 256 -2.55 18.33 11.78
CA LEU A 256 -1.10 18.44 11.64
C LEU A 256 -0.40 18.00 12.93
N PRO A 257 0.42 16.94 12.92
CA PRO A 257 1.23 16.58 14.08
C PRO A 257 2.31 17.65 14.34
N PRO A 258 2.73 17.84 15.61
CA PRO A 258 3.84 18.74 15.93
C PRO A 258 5.12 18.32 15.21
N PHE A 259 5.82 19.30 14.62
CA PHE A 259 7.08 19.08 13.90
C PHE A 259 8.10 18.30 14.74
N GLU A 260 8.27 18.68 16.01
CA GLU A 260 9.24 18.08 16.92
C GLU A 260 9.03 16.57 17.11
N ASP A 261 7.80 16.08 17.04
CA ASP A 261 7.51 14.64 17.17
C ASP A 261 8.09 13.84 15.99
N PHE A 262 8.14 14.44 14.81
CA PHE A 262 8.71 13.82 13.62
C PHE A 262 10.22 14.02 13.55
N TRP A 263 10.69 15.21 13.89
CA TRP A 263 12.12 15.53 13.88
C TRP A 263 12.92 14.67 14.86
N ASN A 264 12.37 14.46 16.07
CA ASN A 264 13.03 13.67 17.11
C ASN A 264 13.04 12.15 16.85
N GLU A 265 12.34 11.67 15.82
CA GLU A 265 12.41 10.26 15.38
C GLU A 265 13.57 10.00 14.42
N LEU A 266 14.17 11.03 13.80
CA LEU A 266 15.27 10.85 12.84
C LEU A 266 16.43 10.01 13.39
N PRO A 267 16.92 10.22 14.63
CA PRO A 267 17.99 9.37 15.18
C PRO A 267 17.62 7.89 15.19
N ASN A 268 16.40 7.56 15.63
CA ASN A 268 15.92 6.18 15.69
C ASN A 268 15.88 5.52 14.29
N ILE A 269 15.49 6.28 13.27
CA ILE A 269 15.47 5.81 11.87
C ILE A 269 16.88 5.44 11.41
N PHE A 270 17.87 6.31 11.64
CA PHE A 270 19.24 6.07 11.22
C PHE A 270 19.93 4.98 12.04
N ASP A 271 19.67 4.90 13.34
CA ASP A 271 20.17 3.81 14.18
C ASP A 271 19.60 2.46 13.73
N TRP A 272 18.30 2.41 13.41
CA TRP A 272 17.67 1.21 12.85
C TRP A 272 18.24 0.84 11.48
N LEU A 273 18.39 1.81 10.58
CA LEU A 273 18.96 1.60 9.24
C LEU A 273 20.40 1.07 9.31
N ASN A 274 21.17 1.53 10.31
CA ASN A 274 22.53 1.09 10.57
C ASN A 274 22.64 -0.19 11.41
N GLY A 275 21.52 -0.75 11.87
CA GLY A 275 21.49 -1.96 12.69
C GLY A 275 21.94 -1.77 14.14
N VAL A 276 22.04 -0.51 14.60
CA VAL A 276 22.35 -0.16 16.00
C VAL A 276 21.10 -0.36 16.87
N LEU A 277 19.93 0.04 16.35
CA LEU A 277 18.65 -0.14 17.03
C LEU A 277 17.96 -1.41 16.52
N ALA A 278 17.82 -2.41 17.38
CA ALA A 278 16.89 -3.51 17.14
C ALA A 278 15.46 -2.97 17.19
N SER A 279 14.60 -3.37 16.24
CA SER A 279 13.19 -3.00 16.24
C SER A 279 12.58 -3.29 17.62
N PRO A 280 12.10 -2.27 18.37
CA PRO A 280 11.61 -2.50 19.71
C PRO A 280 10.41 -3.46 19.63
N LYS A 281 10.40 -4.50 20.47
CA LYS A 281 9.23 -5.38 20.59
C LYS A 281 8.33 -4.81 21.67
N PHE A 282 7.31 -4.07 21.28
CA PHE A 282 6.24 -3.73 22.21
C PHE A 282 5.35 -4.95 22.42
N ALA A 283 4.77 -5.06 23.61
CA ALA A 283 3.71 -6.02 23.84
C ALA A 283 2.43 -5.54 23.14
N SER A 284 1.69 -6.45 22.51
CA SER A 284 0.31 -6.20 22.11
C SER A 284 -0.56 -5.94 23.34
N ILE A 285 -1.63 -5.16 23.17
CA ILE A 285 -2.67 -5.09 24.21
C ILE A 285 -3.30 -6.48 24.37
N ALA A 286 -3.53 -6.87 25.63
CA ALA A 286 -4.15 -8.14 25.97
C ALA A 286 -5.45 -8.36 25.21
N VAL A 287 -5.59 -9.55 24.62
CA VAL A 287 -6.75 -9.98 23.84
C VAL A 287 -7.84 -10.47 24.79
N GLY A 288 -9.06 -9.95 24.62
CA GLY A 288 -10.27 -10.46 25.25
C GLY A 288 -10.68 -11.84 24.73
N ALA A 289 -11.32 -12.65 25.57
CA ALA A 289 -11.71 -14.03 25.22
C ALA A 289 -12.70 -14.12 24.03
N ASP A 290 -13.43 -13.05 23.77
CA ASP A 290 -14.45 -12.89 22.74
C ASP A 290 -13.93 -12.26 21.43
N GLU A 291 -12.63 -11.95 21.32
CA GLU A 291 -12.04 -11.36 20.13
C GLU A 291 -11.77 -12.39 19.01
N ASP A 292 -12.00 -11.98 17.75
CA ASP A 292 -11.68 -12.74 16.54
C ASP A 292 -10.25 -12.43 16.08
N LEU A 293 -9.33 -13.32 16.44
CA LEU A 293 -7.91 -13.23 16.08
C LEU A 293 -7.63 -13.43 14.58
N SER A 294 -8.61 -13.89 13.80
CA SER A 294 -8.44 -14.07 12.35
C SER A 294 -8.70 -12.78 11.56
N TRP A 295 -9.32 -11.78 12.21
CA TRP A 295 -9.66 -10.52 11.59
C TRP A 295 -8.59 -9.45 11.86
N SER A 296 -8.27 -8.67 10.83
CA SER A 296 -7.40 -7.50 10.93
C SER A 296 -7.99 -6.33 10.14
N PRO A 297 -7.76 -5.08 10.55
CA PRO A 297 -8.22 -3.92 9.79
C PRO A 297 -7.56 -3.88 8.40
N PRO A 298 -8.25 -3.34 7.37
CA PRO A 298 -7.67 -3.18 6.03
C PRO A 298 -6.38 -2.34 6.04
N PRO A 299 -5.39 -2.58 5.16
CA PRO A 299 -4.13 -1.84 5.15
C PRO A 299 -4.24 -0.39 4.67
N THR A 300 -5.30 -0.07 3.93
CA THR A 300 -5.59 1.24 3.37
C THR A 300 -6.87 1.82 3.97
N ILE A 301 -7.22 3.05 3.60
CA ILE A 301 -8.52 3.64 3.92
C ILE A 301 -9.66 2.70 3.53
N TRP A 302 -10.73 2.68 4.31
CA TRP A 302 -11.86 1.77 4.11
C TRP A 302 -13.19 2.48 4.33
N GLN A 303 -14.25 1.98 3.69
CA GLN A 303 -15.62 2.41 3.94
C GLN A 303 -16.26 1.47 4.97
N TRP A 304 -16.45 1.97 6.19
CA TRP A 304 -17.00 1.25 7.34
C TRP A 304 -18.52 1.24 7.34
N GLY A 305 -19.17 2.26 6.77
CA GLY A 305 -20.64 2.33 6.71
C GLY A 305 -21.32 2.53 8.08
N MET A 306 -20.57 3.02 9.08
CA MET A 306 -21.05 3.23 10.45
C MET A 306 -21.41 4.69 10.77
N GLY A 307 -21.16 5.62 9.85
CA GLY A 307 -21.46 7.04 10.05
C GLY A 307 -20.60 7.74 11.11
N ILE A 308 -19.47 7.13 11.48
CA ILE A 308 -18.47 7.68 12.41
C ILE A 308 -17.11 7.78 11.73
N PRO A 309 -16.29 8.80 12.04
CA PRO A 309 -15.01 9.00 11.39
C PRO A 309 -13.92 8.07 11.96
N LEU A 310 -14.06 6.75 11.76
CA LEU A 310 -13.14 5.76 12.31
C LEU A 310 -11.74 5.88 11.71
N GLU A 311 -11.62 6.34 10.47
CA GLU A 311 -10.34 6.63 9.84
C GLU A 311 -9.58 7.74 10.58
N SER A 312 -10.26 8.68 11.26
CA SER A 312 -9.60 9.66 12.13
C SER A 312 -8.91 9.04 13.35
N ILE A 313 -9.46 7.95 13.91
CA ILE A 313 -8.80 7.22 14.99
C ILE A 313 -7.55 6.50 14.47
N ARG A 314 -7.66 5.86 13.31
CA ARG A 314 -6.52 5.19 12.66
C ARG A 314 -5.41 6.17 12.29
N PHE A 315 -5.79 7.34 11.76
CA PHE A 315 -4.91 8.48 11.52
C PHE A 315 -4.17 8.87 12.80
N ALA A 316 -4.91 9.12 13.89
CA ALA A 316 -4.34 9.54 15.16
C ALA A 316 -3.38 8.49 15.72
N ALA A 317 -3.75 7.21 15.67
CA ALA A 317 -2.91 6.11 16.16
C ALA A 317 -1.57 6.05 15.42
N VAL A 318 -1.59 6.05 14.08
CA VAL A 318 -0.36 5.97 13.28
C VAL A 318 0.51 7.23 13.43
N ASN A 319 -0.10 8.39 13.68
CA ASN A 319 0.60 9.64 13.93
C ASN A 319 0.94 9.87 15.42
N HIS A 320 0.68 8.89 16.30
CA HIS A 320 0.89 8.98 17.76
C HIS A 320 0.17 10.16 18.43
N LEU A 321 -1.02 10.51 17.95
CA LEU A 321 -1.87 11.58 18.47
C LEU A 321 -2.97 11.04 19.39
N CYS A 322 -3.28 11.80 20.44
CA CYS A 322 -4.40 11.52 21.32
C CYS A 322 -5.73 11.90 20.65
N VAL A 323 -6.80 11.21 21.04
CA VAL A 323 -8.16 11.44 20.55
C VAL A 323 -9.07 11.82 21.72
N GLU A 324 -9.84 12.89 21.57
CA GLU A 324 -11.00 13.19 22.40
C GLU A 324 -12.16 12.30 21.94
N LEU A 325 -12.55 11.35 22.79
CA LEU A 325 -13.58 10.35 22.49
C LEU A 325 -14.85 10.56 23.33
N GLY A 326 -15.93 10.94 22.66
CA GLY A 326 -17.29 10.97 23.19
C GLY A 326 -17.88 9.56 23.27
N TYR A 327 -18.34 9.14 24.46
CA TYR A 327 -18.87 7.79 24.69
C TYR A 327 -19.67 7.72 26.00
N GLY A 328 -20.95 7.37 25.94
CA GLY A 328 -21.80 7.31 27.13
C GLY A 328 -21.88 8.67 27.83
N ARG A 329 -22.17 9.73 27.06
CA ARG A 329 -22.40 11.11 27.53
C ARG A 329 -21.24 11.76 28.29
N SER A 330 -20.03 11.25 28.11
CA SER A 330 -18.79 11.84 28.62
C SER A 330 -17.78 11.99 27.49
N VAL A 331 -16.76 12.80 27.68
CA VAL A 331 -15.61 12.90 26.77
C VAL A 331 -14.38 12.48 27.56
N ARG A 332 -13.50 11.71 26.94
CA ARG A 332 -12.21 11.33 27.54
C ARG A 332 -11.09 11.48 26.52
N LEU A 333 -9.90 11.82 26.99
CA LEU A 333 -8.71 11.83 26.14
C LEU A 333 -8.07 10.44 26.16
N ILE A 334 -7.84 9.87 24.97
CA ILE A 334 -7.31 8.50 24.82
C ILE A 334 -6.08 8.42 23.90
N GLU A 335 -5.23 7.44 24.17
CA GLU A 335 -4.19 6.91 23.30
C GLU A 335 -4.78 5.70 22.53
N PRO A 336 -5.06 5.79 21.22
CA PRO A 336 -5.60 4.67 20.45
C PRO A 336 -4.51 3.66 20.09
N TYR A 337 -4.73 2.36 20.34
CA TYR A 337 -3.73 1.31 20.11
C TYR A 337 -4.16 0.20 19.14
N SER A 338 -5.42 -0.26 19.16
CA SER A 338 -5.85 -1.28 18.19
C SER A 338 -7.32 -1.18 17.82
N LEU A 339 -7.62 -1.54 16.57
CA LEU A 339 -8.97 -1.79 16.10
C LEU A 339 -9.10 -3.29 15.87
N ARG A 340 -10.02 -3.93 16.60
CA ARG A 340 -10.25 -5.37 16.55
C ARG A 340 -11.73 -5.66 16.35
N ARG A 341 -12.05 -6.94 16.17
CA ARG A 341 -13.42 -7.42 15.98
C ARG A 341 -13.73 -8.51 16.99
N THR A 342 -14.93 -8.50 17.55
CA THR A 342 -15.42 -9.60 18.38
C THR A 342 -15.93 -10.75 17.51
N LYS A 343 -16.06 -11.95 18.08
CA LYS A 343 -16.65 -13.13 17.41
C LYS A 343 -18.10 -12.89 16.95
N ASP A 344 -18.82 -12.03 17.67
CA ASP A 344 -20.17 -11.56 17.30
C ASP A 344 -20.17 -10.46 16.22
N GLY A 345 -18.99 -10.13 15.69
CA GLY A 345 -18.82 -9.25 14.54
C GLY A 345 -18.73 -7.76 14.86
N ASN A 346 -18.74 -7.36 16.14
CA ASN A 346 -18.68 -5.94 16.54
C ASN A 346 -17.24 -5.42 16.46
N LEU A 347 -17.06 -4.20 15.95
CA LEU A 347 -15.77 -3.52 15.99
C LEU A 347 -15.53 -2.92 17.38
N ILE A 348 -14.32 -3.09 17.89
CA ILE A 348 -13.89 -2.61 19.19
C ILE A 348 -12.56 -1.87 19.08
N LEU A 349 -12.46 -0.74 19.77
CA LEU A 349 -11.27 0.08 19.90
C LEU A 349 -10.63 -0.20 21.26
N HIS A 350 -9.38 -0.67 21.28
CA HIS A 350 -8.56 -0.67 22.49
C HIS A 350 -7.79 0.64 22.57
N ALA A 351 -7.87 1.28 23.72
CA ALA A 351 -7.21 2.54 23.97
C ALA A 351 -6.85 2.69 25.45
N ILE A 352 -5.91 3.59 25.73
CA ILE A 352 -5.53 3.94 27.11
C ILE A 352 -6.01 5.33 27.42
N LYS A 353 -6.66 5.53 28.56
CA LYS A 353 -7.04 6.87 29.03
C LYS A 353 -5.79 7.66 29.42
N VAL A 354 -5.64 8.86 28.89
CA VAL A 354 -4.45 9.71 29.17
C VAL A 354 -4.39 10.14 30.64
N GLU A 355 -5.53 10.40 31.26
CA GLU A 355 -5.58 10.88 32.65
C GLU A 355 -5.34 9.76 33.67
N THR A 356 -6.01 8.62 33.51
CA THR A 356 -5.98 7.53 34.50
C THR A 356 -4.98 6.44 34.17
N GLN A 357 -4.42 6.44 32.95
CA GLN A 357 -3.50 5.42 32.44
C GLN A 357 -4.11 4.00 32.37
N GLU A 358 -5.44 3.90 32.47
CA GLU A 358 -6.17 2.64 32.38
C GLU A 358 -6.45 2.24 30.93
N GLY A 359 -6.19 0.97 30.60
CA GLY A 359 -6.66 0.34 29.37
C GLY A 359 -8.18 0.18 29.36
N ARG A 360 -8.82 0.53 28.25
CA ARG A 360 -10.26 0.43 28.04
C ARG A 360 -10.58 -0.03 26.63
N THR A 361 -11.69 -0.74 26.51
CA THR A 361 -12.25 -1.19 25.23
C THR A 361 -13.55 -0.45 24.96
N TYR A 362 -13.70 0.11 23.77
CA TYR A 362 -14.86 0.87 23.35
C TYR A 362 -15.51 0.20 22.15
N ARG A 363 -16.82 -0.06 22.25
CA ARG A 363 -17.60 -0.51 21.09
C ARG A 363 -17.74 0.62 20.09
N VAL A 364 -17.31 0.39 18.87
CA VAL A 364 -17.17 1.44 17.86
C VAL A 364 -18.54 2.02 17.46
N ASP A 365 -19.57 1.17 17.41
CA ASP A 365 -20.97 1.56 17.15
C ASP A 365 -21.62 2.41 18.24
N ARG A 366 -20.96 2.58 19.39
CA ARG A 366 -21.44 3.39 20.53
C ARG A 366 -20.66 4.68 20.72
N ILE A 367 -19.72 4.98 19.82
CA ILE A 367 -18.95 6.22 19.85
C ILE A 367 -19.86 7.38 19.44
N GLU A 368 -19.92 8.41 20.27
CA GLU A 368 -20.76 9.60 20.08
C GLU A 368 -20.03 10.71 19.32
N SER A 369 -18.71 10.86 19.55
CA SER A 369 -17.88 11.84 18.86
C SER A 369 -16.40 11.45 18.88
N ILE A 370 -15.67 11.92 17.87
CA ILE A 370 -14.23 11.72 17.70
C ILE A 370 -13.62 13.07 17.32
N LYS A 371 -12.59 13.49 18.03
CA LYS A 371 -11.77 14.64 17.65
C LYS A 371 -10.30 14.34 17.87
N VAL A 372 -9.52 14.37 16.79
CA VAL A 372 -8.07 14.21 16.85
C VAL A 372 -7.46 15.47 17.44
N THR A 373 -6.48 15.30 18.33
CA THR A 373 -5.78 16.42 18.98
C THR A 373 -4.34 16.52 18.46
N THR A 374 -3.66 17.63 18.75
CA THR A 374 -2.21 17.77 18.51
C THR A 374 -1.36 17.23 19.68
N ARG A 375 -2.00 16.69 20.73
CA ARG A 375 -1.30 16.11 21.88
C ARG A 375 -0.76 14.74 21.52
N VAL A 376 0.56 14.61 21.50
CA VAL A 376 1.26 13.38 21.16
C VAL A 376 1.34 12.46 22.39
N PHE A 377 1.28 11.14 22.17
CA PHE A 377 1.63 10.12 23.16
C PHE A 377 2.83 9.29 22.69
N LYS A 378 3.61 8.75 23.62
CA LYS A 378 4.66 7.78 23.31
C LYS A 378 4.07 6.37 23.43
N PRO A 379 4.05 5.56 22.36
CA PRO A 379 3.45 4.23 22.42
C PRO A 379 4.13 3.34 23.46
N ARG A 380 3.33 2.69 24.31
CA ARG A 380 3.79 1.67 25.28
C ARG A 380 3.46 0.25 24.83
N TYR A 381 2.48 0.13 23.94
CA TYR A 381 2.02 -1.11 23.33
C TYR A 381 2.15 -1.01 21.82
N GLU A 382 2.08 -2.15 21.15
CA GLU A 382 2.05 -2.20 19.70
C GLU A 382 0.77 -1.52 19.17
N ILE A 383 0.92 -0.76 18.08
CA ILE A 383 -0.18 -0.08 17.41
C ILE A 383 -0.67 -0.96 16.25
N GLU A 384 -1.85 -1.53 16.39
CA GLU A 384 -2.43 -2.56 15.51
C GLU A 384 -3.60 -1.99 14.68
N PHE A 385 -3.31 -1.01 13.82
CA PHE A 385 -4.30 -0.41 12.89
C PHE A 385 -4.03 -0.72 11.42
N SER A 386 -3.19 -1.72 11.17
CA SER A 386 -2.89 -2.28 9.85
C SER A 386 -2.64 -3.78 9.99
N PRO A 387 -2.75 -4.58 8.91
CA PRO A 387 -2.52 -6.00 9.00
C PRO A 387 -1.11 -6.28 9.52
N SER A 388 -1.02 -6.90 10.70
CA SER A 388 0.22 -7.49 11.21
C SER A 388 0.53 -8.72 10.37
N GLY A 389 1.10 -8.52 9.19
CA GLY A 389 1.48 -9.58 8.27
C GLY A 389 2.55 -9.08 7.31
N THR A 390 3.71 -9.73 7.34
CA THR A 390 4.83 -9.45 6.42
C THR A 390 4.31 -9.31 5.00
N ILE A 391 4.54 -8.15 4.40
CA ILE A 391 4.52 -8.00 2.95
C ILE A 391 5.61 -8.94 2.43
N GLN A 392 5.24 -10.15 2.02
CA GLN A 392 6.20 -11.12 1.51
C GLN A 392 6.86 -10.56 0.25
N ALA A 393 8.14 -10.20 0.38
CA ALA A 393 9.01 -10.02 -0.77
C ALA A 393 9.09 -11.36 -1.51
N PRO A 394 8.83 -11.42 -2.83
CA PRO A 394 9.07 -12.64 -3.58
C PRO A 394 10.57 -13.01 -3.49
N PRO A 395 10.92 -14.30 -3.43
CA PRO A 395 12.30 -14.73 -3.31
C PRO A 395 13.12 -14.15 -4.46
N THR A 396 14.15 -13.38 -4.11
CA THR A 396 15.15 -12.89 -5.05
C THR A 396 15.87 -14.08 -5.64
N ALA A 397 15.61 -14.37 -6.91
CA ALA A 397 16.42 -15.31 -7.67
C ALA A 397 17.84 -14.73 -7.78
N ARG A 398 18.75 -15.16 -6.90
CA ARG A 398 20.18 -14.96 -7.09
C ARG A 398 20.56 -15.65 -8.40
N LYS A 399 20.84 -14.88 -9.44
CA LYS A 399 21.65 -15.37 -10.56
C LYS A 399 23.07 -15.53 -10.03
N SER A 400 23.39 -16.70 -9.47
CA SER A 400 24.78 -17.14 -9.40
C SER A 400 25.21 -17.48 -10.82
N GLY A 401 26.24 -16.78 -11.29
CA GLY A 401 26.83 -16.97 -12.60
C GLY A 401 27.36 -18.38 -12.82
N PHE A 402 27.48 -18.69 -14.09
CA PHE A 402 28.16 -19.83 -14.69
C PHE A 402 29.46 -20.25 -13.98
N SER A 403 29.60 -21.54 -13.71
CA SER A 403 30.87 -22.26 -13.91
C SER A 403 30.66 -23.76 -14.12
N SER A 404 31.15 -24.20 -15.29
CA SER A 404 31.77 -25.47 -15.70
C SER A 404 31.27 -26.85 -15.18
N PHE A 405 31.14 -27.73 -16.18
CA PHE A 405 31.24 -29.19 -16.19
C PHE A 405 32.17 -29.83 -15.14
N GLY A 406 31.73 -31.01 -14.64
CA GLY A 406 32.54 -32.00 -13.92
C GLY A 406 31.67 -33.15 -13.39
N GLY A 407 31.98 -34.40 -13.73
CA GLY A 407 31.09 -35.56 -13.60
C GLY A 407 31.23 -36.41 -12.34
N TYR A 408 30.36 -37.43 -12.29
CA TYR A 408 30.36 -38.68 -11.50
C TYR A 408 30.38 -38.61 -9.96
N SER A 409 29.30 -39.08 -9.31
CA SER A 409 29.24 -40.41 -8.66
C SER A 409 28.06 -40.55 -7.67
N LEU A 410 27.67 -41.81 -7.48
CA LEU A 410 26.54 -42.36 -6.73
C LEU A 410 26.70 -42.34 -5.19
N MET A 411 25.56 -42.20 -4.49
CA MET A 411 25.13 -42.81 -3.20
C MET A 411 24.09 -41.85 -2.57
N GLY A 412 22.96 -42.21 -1.98
CA GLY A 412 22.42 -43.47 -1.48
C GLY A 412 21.77 -43.22 -0.10
N ARG A 413 20.42 -43.30 -0.05
CA ARG A 413 19.56 -43.54 1.16
C ARG A 413 19.26 -42.37 2.14
N PRO A 414 18.17 -42.45 2.95
CA PRO A 414 16.79 -42.23 2.50
C PRO A 414 15.97 -41.28 3.42
N HIS A 415 14.89 -40.72 2.88
CA HIS A 415 13.88 -39.96 3.61
C HIS A 415 13.08 -40.83 4.58
N ARG A 416 13.00 -40.40 5.85
CA ARG A 416 12.11 -40.96 6.87
C ARG A 416 10.69 -40.40 6.65
N SER A 417 9.75 -41.29 6.35
CA SER A 417 8.33 -41.01 6.16
C SER A 417 7.64 -40.74 7.51
N ILE A 418 6.99 -39.58 7.66
CA ILE A 418 5.94 -39.38 8.67
C ILE A 418 4.61 -39.59 7.98
N THR A 419 3.99 -40.73 8.28
CA THR A 419 2.60 -41.06 7.97
C THR A 419 1.67 -40.05 8.66
N ARG A 420 1.00 -39.19 7.88
CA ARG A 420 -0.16 -38.42 8.35
C ARG A 420 -1.43 -39.25 8.11
N THR A 421 -2.00 -39.70 9.21
CA THR A 421 -3.34 -40.27 9.30
C THR A 421 -4.39 -39.28 8.80
N MET A 422 -5.35 -39.82 8.04
CA MET A 422 -6.44 -39.14 7.37
C MET A 422 -7.42 -38.52 8.37
N ALA A 423 -7.65 -37.21 8.27
CA ALA A 423 -8.81 -36.55 8.86
C ALA A 423 -9.93 -36.48 7.81
N THR A 424 -11.04 -37.14 8.12
CA THR A 424 -12.31 -37.05 7.40
C THR A 424 -12.97 -35.70 7.66
N ASN A 425 -13.30 -34.96 6.60
CA ASN A 425 -13.90 -33.63 6.64
C ASN A 425 -15.40 -33.69 7.04
N PRO A 426 -15.84 -33.08 8.16
CA PRO A 426 -17.23 -33.17 8.63
C PRO A 426 -18.23 -32.24 7.92
N PHE A 427 -17.78 -31.31 7.06
CA PHE A 427 -18.61 -30.17 6.60
C PHE A 427 -18.94 -30.15 5.10
N GLY A 428 -18.73 -31.24 4.35
CA GLY A 428 -19.16 -31.32 2.94
C GLY A 428 -18.44 -30.39 1.95
N MET A 429 -17.37 -29.70 2.40
CA MET A 429 -16.57 -28.76 1.60
C MET A 429 -15.92 -29.48 0.41
N LYS A 430 -16.04 -28.90 -0.80
CA LYS A 430 -15.45 -29.47 -2.02
C LYS A 430 -14.29 -28.60 -2.51
N TYR A 431 -13.16 -29.23 -2.84
CA TYR A 431 -11.96 -28.58 -3.36
C TYR A 431 -11.97 -28.58 -4.89
N VAL A 432 -11.62 -27.46 -5.52
CA VAL A 432 -11.53 -27.35 -6.97
C VAL A 432 -10.06 -27.29 -7.40
N PHE A 433 -9.67 -28.26 -8.23
CA PHE A 433 -8.33 -28.36 -8.82
C PHE A 433 -8.40 -28.14 -10.33
N GLN A 434 -7.48 -27.37 -10.88
CA GLN A 434 -7.38 -27.08 -12.30
C GLN A 434 -6.16 -27.79 -12.91
N CYS A 435 -6.36 -28.55 -13.99
CA CYS A 435 -5.24 -29.16 -14.72
C CYS A 435 -4.30 -28.08 -15.25
N GLY A 436 -3.00 -28.22 -14.97
CA GLY A 436 -1.97 -27.29 -15.44
C GLY A 436 -1.76 -27.26 -16.95
N ILE A 437 -2.22 -28.28 -17.67
CA ILE A 437 -2.00 -28.42 -19.11
C ILE A 437 -3.24 -28.00 -19.89
N CYS A 438 -4.41 -28.57 -19.56
CA CYS A 438 -5.64 -28.31 -20.31
C CYS A 438 -6.60 -27.32 -19.64
N MET A 439 -6.25 -26.80 -18.46
CA MET A 439 -7.08 -25.87 -17.66
C MET A 439 -8.47 -26.39 -17.24
N LYS A 440 -8.77 -27.68 -17.44
CA LYS A 440 -10.02 -28.29 -17.00
C LYS A 440 -10.09 -28.34 -15.47
N LYS A 441 -11.25 -28.01 -14.91
CA LYS A 441 -11.50 -27.96 -13.47
C LYS A 441 -12.12 -29.27 -12.97
N PHE A 442 -11.68 -29.71 -11.79
CA PHE A 442 -12.07 -30.95 -11.13
C PHE A 442 -12.46 -30.64 -9.69
N THR A 443 -13.69 -30.96 -9.32
CA THR A 443 -14.19 -30.79 -7.95
C THR A 443 -14.06 -32.11 -7.18
N LYS A 444 -13.42 -32.06 -6.01
CA LYS A 444 -13.13 -33.24 -5.17
C LYS A 444 -13.53 -33.00 -3.72
N THR A 445 -13.93 -34.05 -3.02
CA THR A 445 -14.28 -33.99 -1.58
C THR A 445 -13.06 -34.06 -0.66
N LYS A 446 -11.88 -34.43 -1.20
CA LYS A 446 -10.61 -34.47 -0.48
C LYS A 446 -9.63 -33.49 -1.12
N TYR A 447 -8.78 -32.87 -0.30
CA TYR A 447 -7.69 -32.02 -0.78
C TYR A 447 -6.59 -32.91 -1.39
N ASP A 448 -6.77 -33.28 -2.65
CA ASP A 448 -5.88 -34.15 -3.40
C ASP A 448 -5.69 -33.63 -4.81
N ALA A 449 -4.46 -33.20 -5.12
CA ALA A 449 -4.10 -32.61 -6.40
C ALA A 449 -4.00 -33.64 -7.55
N ASN A 450 -4.06 -34.95 -7.31
CA ASN A 450 -3.87 -35.96 -8.36
C ASN A 450 -5.05 -36.06 -9.31
N LEU A 451 -4.90 -35.71 -10.58
CA LEU A 451 -5.96 -35.83 -11.58
C LEU A 451 -5.95 -37.23 -12.20
N ARG A 452 -7.13 -37.85 -12.31
CA ARG A 452 -7.29 -39.06 -13.13
C ARG A 452 -7.10 -38.71 -14.61
N GLU A 453 -6.83 -39.73 -15.42
CA GLU A 453 -6.83 -39.58 -16.87
C GLU A 453 -8.13 -38.93 -17.33
N HIS A 454 -8.00 -37.87 -18.12
CA HIS A 454 -9.11 -37.06 -18.54
C HIS A 454 -8.88 -36.50 -19.93
N LYS A 455 -9.97 -36.16 -20.60
CA LYS A 455 -9.93 -35.48 -21.89
C LYS A 455 -10.02 -33.96 -21.72
N ASN A 456 -9.25 -33.23 -22.52
CA ASN A 456 -9.31 -31.76 -22.60
C ASN A 456 -10.64 -31.29 -23.24
N SER A 457 -10.82 -29.97 -23.39
CA SER A 457 -12.01 -29.36 -24.02
C SER A 457 -12.23 -29.79 -25.47
N TRP A 458 -11.19 -30.30 -26.14
CA TRP A 458 -11.20 -30.77 -27.53
C TRP A 458 -11.35 -32.29 -27.65
N GLY A 459 -11.65 -32.99 -26.54
CA GLY A 459 -11.88 -34.44 -26.53
C GLY A 459 -10.62 -35.32 -26.61
N MET A 460 -9.42 -34.73 -26.63
CA MET A 460 -8.14 -35.45 -26.66
C MET A 460 -7.66 -35.81 -25.25
N SER A 461 -6.95 -36.93 -25.11
CA SER A 461 -6.36 -37.35 -23.83
C SER A 461 -5.33 -36.34 -23.33
N CYS A 462 -5.51 -35.84 -22.11
CA CYS A 462 -4.61 -34.88 -21.49
C CYS A 462 -3.55 -35.62 -20.65
N PRO A 463 -2.25 -35.36 -20.84
CA PRO A 463 -1.19 -36.01 -20.04
C PRO A 463 -1.09 -35.48 -18.60
N GLY A 464 -1.88 -34.46 -18.24
CA GLY A 464 -1.81 -33.82 -16.92
C GLY A 464 -2.34 -34.71 -15.81
N LYS A 465 -1.45 -35.18 -14.94
CA LYS A 465 -1.79 -36.01 -13.76
C LYS A 465 -1.88 -35.23 -12.45
N THR A 466 -1.58 -33.94 -12.46
CA THR A 466 -1.61 -33.08 -11.27
C THR A 466 -2.36 -31.78 -11.57
N GLY A 467 -3.21 -31.36 -10.64
CA GLY A 467 -4.01 -30.15 -10.72
C GLY A 467 -3.57 -29.13 -9.67
N TYR A 468 -3.61 -27.85 -10.03
CA TYR A 468 -3.38 -26.75 -9.11
C TYR A 468 -4.68 -26.43 -8.38
N PHE A 469 -4.62 -26.32 -7.05
CA PHE A 469 -5.77 -25.92 -6.26
C PHE A 469 -6.14 -24.47 -6.59
N ILE A 470 -7.41 -24.22 -6.94
CA ILE A 470 -7.89 -22.90 -7.35
C ILE A 470 -9.02 -22.35 -6.48
N GLY A 471 -9.50 -23.11 -5.49
CA GLY A 471 -10.50 -22.64 -4.53
C GLY A 471 -11.38 -23.75 -3.95
N ASN A 472 -12.19 -23.38 -2.96
CA ASN A 472 -13.21 -24.25 -2.37
C ASN A 472 -14.58 -23.94 -3.00
N LYS A 473 -15.48 -24.93 -3.00
CA LYS A 473 -16.87 -24.84 -3.42
C LYS A 473 -17.79 -25.40 -2.35
#